data_AF-A0A943I3M2-F1
#
_entry.id   AF-A0A943I3M2-F1
#
_cell.length_a   1.000
_cell.length_b   1.000
_cell.length_c   1.000
_cell.angle_alpha   90.00
_cell.angle_beta   90.00
_cell.angle_gamma   90.00
#
_symmetry.space_group_name_H-M   'P 1'
#
loop_
_entity.id
_entity.type
_entity.pdbx_description
1 polymer ?
#
loop_
_entity_poly.entity_id
_entity_poly.type
_entity_poly.pdbx_seq_one_letter_code
_entity_poly.pdbx_strand_id
1 'polypeptide(L)' 'MYEKGKEEGIEQGIKQGLIEKSKEKTKQLFNKYYSKEDDSILENLNSEEYDKIFEMILDNRSIEEIKDIIDK' A
#
# COMPACT_ATOMS: atom_id res chain seq x y z
N MET A 1 -15.53 -21.07 -22.11
CA MET A 1 -14.50 -21.40 -21.10
C MET A 1 -13.24 -20.57 -21.26
N TYR A 2 -12.69 -20.38 -22.48
CA TYR A 2 -11.52 -19.54 -22.71
C TYR A 2 -11.72 -18.03 -22.45
N GLU A 3 -12.90 -17.49 -22.76
CA GLU A 3 -13.18 -16.05 -22.57
C GLU A 3 -13.22 -15.66 -21.09
N LYS A 4 -13.86 -16.49 -20.26
CA LYS A 4 -13.94 -16.25 -18.80
C LYS A 4 -12.56 -16.20 -18.13
N GLY A 5 -11.64 -17.10 -18.49
CA GLY A 5 -10.28 -17.10 -17.94
C GLY A 5 -9.43 -15.90 -18.40
N LYS A 6 -9.73 -15.34 -19.58
CA LYS A 6 -9.07 -14.11 -20.07
C LYS A 6 -9.56 -12.89 -19.30
N GLU A 7 -10.86 -12.79 -19.05
CA GLU A 7 -11.44 -11.70 -18.26
C GLU A 7 -10.95 -11.73 -16.81
N GLU A 8 -10.96 -12.90 -16.16
CA GLU A 8 -10.44 -13.08 -14.79
C GLU A 8 -8.95 -12.70 -14.69
N GLY A 9 -8.15 -13.06 -15.71
CA GLY A 9 -6.72 -12.69 -15.75
C GLY A 9 -6.48 -11.18 -15.90
N ILE A 10 -7.30 -10.48 -16.71
CA ILE A 10 -7.22 -9.02 -16.86
C ILE A 10 -7.60 -8.33 -15.54
N GLU A 11 -8.69 -8.77 -14.91
CA GLU A 11 -9.16 -8.21 -13.64
C GLU A 11 -8.12 -8.37 -12.52
N GLN A 12 -7.52 -9.56 -12.40
CA GLN A 12 -6.43 -9.82 -11.45
C GLN A 12 -5.21 -8.94 -11.73
N GLY A 13 -4.82 -8.79 -13.01
CA GLY A 13 -3.70 -7.94 -13.41
C GLY A 13 -3.93 -6.47 -13.07
N ILE A 14 -5.14 -5.95 -13.31
CA ILE A 14 -5.51 -4.57 -12.94
C ILE A 14 -5.45 -4.40 -11.42
N LYS A 15 -6.03 -5.35 -10.66
CA LYS A 15 -6.03 -5.30 -9.19
C LYS A 15 -4.61 -5.30 -8.62
N GLN A 16 -3.73 -6.16 -9.13
CA GLN A 16 -2.32 -6.18 -8.72
C GLN A 16 -1.63 -4.86 -9.05
N GLY A 17 -1.82 -4.35 -10.28
CA GLY A 17 -1.20 -3.09 -10.69
C GLY A 17 -1.63 -1.88 -9.86
N LEU A 18 -2.89 -1.85 -9.40
CA LEU A 18 -3.37 -0.81 -8.49
C LEU A 18 -2.71 -0.91 -7.11
N ILE A 19 -2.58 -2.11 -6.55
CA ILE A 19 -1.92 -2.34 -5.25
C ILE A 19 -0.45 -1.93 -5.33
N GLU A 20 0.29 -2.37 -6.34
CA GLU A 20 1.71 -2.00 -6.52
C GLU A 20 1.89 -0.48 -6.65
N LYS A 21 0.98 0.19 -7.37
CA LYS A 21 1.01 1.65 -7.53
C LYS A 21 0.77 2.37 -6.19
N SER A 22 -0.19 1.93 -5.39
CA SER A 22 -0.43 2.51 -4.05
C SER A 22 0.74 2.22 -3.11
N LYS A 23 1.33 1.02 -3.18
CA LYS A 23 2.54 0.65 -2.44
C LYS A 23 3.71 1.59 -2.74
N GLU A 24 4.09 1.75 -4.01
CA GLU A 24 5.22 2.58 -4.39
C GLU A 24 5.05 4.04 -3.93
N LYS A 25 3.85 4.61 -4.13
CA LYS A 25 3.56 5.99 -3.71
C LYS A 25 3.66 6.15 -2.19
N THR A 26 3.11 5.19 -1.45
CA THR A 26 3.13 5.20 0.02
C THR A 26 4.56 5.06 0.52
N LYS A 27 5.36 4.15 -0.04
CA LYS A 27 6.79 4.00 0.30
C LYS A 27 7.60 5.27 0.04
N GLN A 28 7.41 5.91 -1.11
CA GLN A 28 8.10 7.17 -1.43
C GLN A 28 7.79 8.27 -0.40
N LEU A 29 6.52 8.39 -0.01
CA LEU A 29 6.10 9.36 0.99
C LEU A 29 6.63 8.98 2.37
N PHE A 30 6.49 7.72 2.75
CA PHE A 30 6.96 7.19 4.03
C PHE A 30 8.46 7.43 4.25
N ASN A 31 9.29 7.08 3.27
CA ASN A 31 10.75 7.29 3.34
C ASN A 31 11.14 8.77 3.44
N LYS A 32 10.29 9.67 2.93
CA LYS A 32 10.50 11.12 3.02
C LYS A 32 10.19 11.66 4.42
N TYR A 33 9.10 11.22 5.04
CA TYR A 33 8.63 11.72 6.33
C TYR A 33 9.25 10.96 7.53
N TYR A 34 9.54 9.67 7.36
CA TYR A 34 10.11 8.76 8.37
C TYR A 34 11.43 8.17 7.89
N SER A 35 12.37 9.02 7.53
CA SER A 35 13.68 8.61 6.96
C SER A 35 14.55 7.71 7.85
N LYS A 36 14.17 7.52 9.12
CA LYS A 36 14.86 6.63 10.08
C LYS A 36 14.23 5.24 10.17
N GLU A 37 13.04 5.06 9.63
CA GLU A 37 12.27 3.82 9.70
C GLU A 37 12.50 2.97 8.45
N ASP A 38 12.38 1.65 8.60
CA ASP A 38 12.48 0.71 7.48
C ASP A 38 11.11 0.60 6.78
N ASP A 39 11.06 0.82 5.46
CA ASP A 39 9.83 0.70 4.68
C ASP A 39 9.32 -0.74 4.52
N SER A 40 10.07 -1.72 5.00
CA SER A 40 9.66 -3.12 5.09
C SER A 40 8.38 -3.30 5.93
N ILE A 41 8.06 -2.36 6.83
CA ILE A 41 6.78 -2.36 7.55
C ILE A 41 5.57 -2.21 6.62
N LEU A 42 5.78 -1.64 5.43
CA LEU A 42 4.73 -1.43 4.42
C LEU A 42 4.58 -2.63 3.48
N GLU A 43 5.16 -3.79 3.79
CA GLU A 43 5.00 -5.01 3.01
C GLU A 43 3.72 -5.77 3.39
N ASN A 44 3.15 -6.51 2.43
CA ASN A 44 1.95 -7.34 2.60
C ASN A 44 0.66 -6.60 3.00
N LEU A 45 0.58 -5.30 2.73
CA LEU A 45 -0.64 -4.52 2.93
C LEU A 45 -1.59 -4.64 1.74
N ASN A 46 -2.88 -4.48 2.00
CA ASN A 46 -3.87 -4.35 0.94
C ASN A 46 -4.02 -2.89 0.46
N SER A 47 -4.76 -2.67 -0.64
CA SER A 47 -4.92 -1.32 -1.22
C SER A 47 -5.49 -0.30 -0.23
N GLU A 48 -6.46 -0.69 0.60
CA GLU A 48 -7.10 0.23 1.56
C GLU A 48 -6.15 0.59 2.71
N GLU A 49 -5.32 -0.36 3.15
CA GLU A 49 -4.27 -0.11 4.14
C GLU A 49 -3.22 0.87 3.59
N TYR A 50 -2.78 0.69 2.34
CA TYR A 50 -1.87 1.65 1.70
C TYR A 50 -2.49 3.05 1.61
N ASP A 51 -3.73 3.17 1.14
CA ASP A 51 -4.39 4.47 0.99
C ASP A 51 -4.59 5.16 2.36
N LYS A 52 -4.98 4.42 3.39
CA LYS A 52 -5.10 4.94 4.76
C LYS A 52 -3.78 5.43 5.32
N ILE A 53 -2.71 4.64 5.17
CA ILE A 53 -1.38 5.04 5.63
C ILE A 53 -0.93 6.28 4.84
N PHE A 54 -1.13 6.31 3.52
CA PHE A 54 -0.80 7.48 2.71
C PHE A 54 -1.44 8.76 3.24
N GLU A 55 -2.73 8.73 3.57
CA GLU A 55 -3.44 9.86 4.19
C GLU A 55 -2.85 10.22 5.57
N MET A 56 -2.58 9.23 6.42
CA MET A 56 -1.96 9.46 7.74
C MET A 56 -0.59 10.14 7.63
N ILE A 57 0.22 9.77 6.62
CA ILE A 57 1.50 10.43 6.39
C ILE A 57 1.30 11.88 5.96
N LEU A 58 0.32 12.17 5.08
CA LEU A 58 -0.01 13.53 4.67
C LEU A 58 -0.50 14.39 5.85
N ASP A 59 -1.23 13.78 6.77
CA ASP A 59 -1.71 14.41 8.01
C ASP A 59 -0.61 14.57 9.07
N ASN A 60 0.64 14.18 8.78
CA ASN A 60 1.78 14.21 9.70
C ASN A 60 1.51 13.44 11.02
N ARG A 61 0.81 12.31 10.94
CA ARG A 61 0.60 11.40 12.07
C ARG A 61 1.93 10.83 12.55
N SER A 62 1.98 10.23 13.74
CA SER A 62 3.24 9.61 14.20
C SER A 62 3.47 8.26 13.53
N ILE A 63 4.74 7.82 13.52
CA ILE A 63 5.07 6.47 13.07
C ILE A 63 4.40 5.39 13.93
N GLU A 64 4.22 5.65 15.22
CA GLU A 64 3.58 4.71 16.15
C GLU A 64 2.12 4.49 15.75
N GLU A 65 1.40 5.56 15.40
CA GLU A 65 0.03 5.45 14.90
C GLU A 65 -0.05 4.66 13.59
N ILE A 66 0.94 4.80 12.70
CA ILE A 66 1.02 4.01 11.46
C ILE A 66 1.26 2.54 11.78
N LYS A 67 2.17 2.23 12.71
CA LYS A 67 2.47 0.86 13.13
C LYS A 67 1.26 0.18 13.75
N ASP A 68 0.46 0.89 14.56
CA ASP A 68 -0.79 0.36 15.13
C ASP A 68 -1.80 -0.11 14.07
N ILE A 69 -1.77 0.44 12.85
CA ILE A 69 -2.61 -0.03 11.73
C ILE A 69 -2.07 -1.32 11.11
N ILE A 70 -0.75 -1.49 11.11
CA ILE A 70 -0.03 -2.60 10.46
C ILE A 70 0.04 -3.83 11.39
N ASP A 71 0.29 -3.62 12.68
CA ASP A 71 0.61 -4.64 13.70
C ASP A 71 -0.62 -5.35 14.29
N LYS A 72 -1.66 -5.60 13.46
CA LYS A 72 -2.95 -6.22 13.86
C LYS A 72 -2.85 -7.36 14.88
#